data_AF-A0A2E4CXZ5-F1
#
_entry.id   AF-A0A2E4CXZ5-F1
#
_cell.length_a   1.000
_cell.length_b   1.000
_cell.length_c   1.000
_cell.angle_alpha   90.00
_cell.angle_beta   90.00
_cell.angle_gamma   90.00
#
_symmetry.space_group_name_H-M   'P 1'
#
loop_
_entity.id
_entity.type
_entity.pdbx_description
1 polymer ?
#
loop_
_entity_poly.entity_id
_entity_poly.type
_entity_poly.pdbx_seq_one_letter_code
_entity_poly.pdbx_strand_id
1 'polypeptide(L)'
;MNPLTNLADNSPSKLSVDSILFKSLLSKGNKEQAIDISEGILERSRSMEERDHEVEAWIRMERALLGVLGEDAVGDELSWCSERLATVSPGSTLHGISLLNLGSWHKNGGQSMMALVIFSDITSSEGFPNDIIGLSRLESGRIHAELGDFESAMRHLWIAMKRLSGGEMSAESIVCAMEWLDIALDNVDPATPRMSEIISEAKPRETRGETRIPSNPDDVREAVEQITPLVTGELSGPLRDDLGIIIDAGELIEEPSWANMLRERISEIQDPRIIEALQS
;
A
#
# COMPACT_ATOMS: atom_id res chain seq x y z
N MET A 1 18.72 -54.58 22.38
CA MET A 1 17.74 -53.65 21.79
C MET A 1 18.08 -52.27 22.29
N ASN A 2 18.58 -51.40 21.42
CA ASN A 2 18.91 -50.02 21.75
C ASN A 2 17.86 -49.14 21.04
N PRO A 3 17.00 -48.39 21.76
CA PRO A 3 16.11 -47.44 21.13
C PRO A 3 16.94 -46.17 20.91
N LEU A 4 17.60 -46.07 19.75
CA LEU A 4 18.09 -44.78 19.27
C LEU A 4 16.86 -43.99 18.83
N THR A 5 16.45 -43.11 19.73
CA THR A 5 15.57 -41.98 19.52
C THR A 5 16.01 -41.27 18.25
N ASN A 6 15.14 -41.31 17.25
CA ASN A 6 15.23 -40.50 16.04
C ASN A 6 14.98 -39.04 16.46
N LEU A 7 16.02 -38.36 16.91
CA LEU A 7 16.02 -36.91 16.99
C LEU A 7 15.93 -36.42 15.56
N ALA A 8 14.77 -35.91 15.17
CA ALA A 8 14.61 -35.21 13.90
C ALA A 8 15.75 -34.19 13.79
N ASP A 9 16.52 -34.29 12.71
CA ASP A 9 17.59 -33.37 12.40
C ASP A 9 16.96 -31.97 12.28
N ASN A 10 17.16 -31.15 13.31
CA ASN A 10 16.58 -29.81 13.43
C ASN A 10 17.37 -28.78 12.59
N SER A 11 18.22 -29.26 11.68
CA SER A 11 18.97 -28.43 10.75
C SER A 11 18.01 -27.89 9.67
N PRO A 12 18.03 -26.58 9.36
CA PRO A 12 17.16 -26.03 8.32
C PRO A 12 17.43 -26.73 6.99
N SER A 13 16.35 -27.07 6.26
CA SER A 13 16.47 -27.70 4.94
C SER A 13 17.25 -26.80 3.98
N LYS A 14 17.87 -27.39 2.96
CA LYS A 14 18.61 -26.61 1.96
C LYS A 14 17.68 -25.65 1.22
N LEU A 15 16.43 -26.05 0.98
CA LEU A 15 15.39 -25.18 0.45
C LEU A 15 15.15 -23.95 1.34
N SER A 16 15.03 -24.14 2.67
CA SER A 16 14.82 -23.03 3.61
C SER A 16 16.01 -22.06 3.63
N VAL A 17 17.24 -22.59 3.66
CA VAL A 17 18.46 -21.78 3.63
C VAL A 17 18.55 -20.95 2.35
N ASP A 18 18.33 -21.57 1.20
CA ASP A 18 18.43 -20.88 -0.09
C ASP A 18 17.27 -19.89 -0.30
N SER A 19 16.08 -20.15 0.26
CA SER A 19 14.96 -19.21 0.28
C SER A 19 15.28 -17.94 1.07
N ILE A 20 15.95 -18.07 2.22
CA ILE A 20 16.41 -16.91 3.01
C ILE A 20 17.49 -16.13 2.25
N LEU A 21 18.43 -16.83 1.61
CA LEU A 21 19.45 -16.20 0.78
C LEU A 21 18.82 -15.42 -0.38
N PHE A 22 17.85 -16.01 -1.07
CA PHE A 22 17.10 -15.37 -2.15
C PHE A 22 16.42 -14.08 -1.70
N LYS A 23 15.70 -14.11 -0.57
CA LYS A 23 15.11 -12.90 0.03
C LYS A 23 16.16 -11.82 0.34
N SER A 24 17.32 -12.20 0.88
CA SER A 24 18.41 -11.25 1.15
C SER A 24 19.04 -10.67 -0.12
N LEU A 25 19.10 -11.42 -1.22
CA LEU A 25 19.63 -10.92 -2.48
C LEU A 25 18.68 -9.88 -3.08
N LEU A 26 17.37 -10.16 -3.05
CA LEU A 26 16.34 -9.21 -3.49
C LEU A 26 16.39 -7.91 -2.69
N SER A 27 16.46 -7.98 -1.36
CA SER A 27 16.51 -6.77 -0.52
C SER A 27 17.77 -5.91 -0.71
N LYS A 28 18.85 -6.51 -1.23
CA LYS A 28 20.11 -5.81 -1.58
C LYS A 28 20.16 -5.37 -3.05
N GLY A 29 19.13 -5.66 -3.85
CA GLY A 29 19.10 -5.35 -5.28
C GLY A 29 19.95 -6.27 -6.16
N ASN A 30 20.45 -7.40 -5.64
CA ASN A 30 21.29 -8.36 -6.38
C ASN A 30 20.43 -9.30 -7.25
N LYS A 31 19.75 -8.74 -8.25
CA LYS A 31 18.75 -9.44 -9.06
C LYS A 31 19.30 -10.64 -9.83
N GLU A 32 20.46 -10.50 -10.48
CA GLU A 32 21.06 -11.57 -11.29
C GLU A 32 21.35 -12.82 -10.44
N GLN A 33 21.99 -12.63 -9.27
CA GLN A 33 22.27 -13.74 -8.35
C GLN A 33 20.99 -14.35 -7.78
N ALA A 34 19.96 -13.53 -7.53
CA ALA A 34 18.65 -14.03 -7.08
C ALA A 34 18.03 -14.94 -8.16
N ILE A 35 18.06 -14.53 -9.43
CA ILE A 35 17.58 -15.32 -10.57
C ILE A 35 18.35 -16.64 -10.63
N ASP A 36 19.69 -16.61 -10.55
CA ASP A 36 20.52 -17.81 -10.66
C ASP A 36 20.16 -18.87 -9.61
N ILE A 37 19.97 -18.49 -8.35
CA ILE A 37 19.62 -19.45 -7.30
C ILE A 37 18.14 -19.87 -7.32
N SER A 38 17.26 -19.03 -7.89
CA SER A 38 15.81 -19.28 -7.91
C SER A 38 15.43 -20.56 -8.63
N GLU A 39 16.18 -20.95 -9.66
CA GLU A 39 15.94 -22.19 -10.43
C GLU A 39 16.09 -23.42 -9.52
N GLY A 40 17.17 -23.48 -8.74
CA GLY A 40 17.41 -24.58 -7.82
C GLY A 40 16.41 -24.61 -6.66
N ILE A 41 15.91 -23.45 -6.21
CA ILE A 41 14.83 -23.39 -5.20
C ILE A 41 13.54 -23.95 -5.79
N LEU A 42 13.19 -23.57 -7.03
CA LEU A 42 11.99 -24.02 -7.72
C LEU A 42 12.01 -25.53 -8.03
N GLU A 43 13.17 -26.08 -8.41
CA GLU A 43 13.31 -27.52 -8.65
C GLU A 43 13.06 -28.32 -7.36
N ARG A 44 13.64 -27.87 -6.24
CA ARG A 44 13.49 -28.54 -4.93
C ARG A 44 12.10 -28.40 -4.35
N SER A 45 11.47 -27.24 -4.45
CA SER A 45 10.10 -27.04 -3.94
C SER A 45 9.06 -27.92 -4.64
N ARG A 46 9.41 -28.49 -5.80
CA ARG A 46 8.61 -29.46 -6.56
C ARG A 46 9.01 -30.93 -6.34
N SER A 47 10.15 -31.19 -5.68
CA SER A 47 10.66 -32.55 -5.46
C SER A 47 9.76 -33.33 -4.49
N MET A 48 10.05 -34.62 -4.28
CA MET A 48 9.31 -35.40 -3.26
C MET A 48 9.85 -35.12 -1.85
N GLU A 49 11.13 -34.76 -1.76
CA GLU A 49 11.88 -34.64 -0.52
C GLU A 49 11.69 -33.28 0.16
N GLU A 50 11.65 -32.20 -0.63
CA GLU A 50 11.59 -30.81 -0.15
C GLU A 50 10.32 -30.09 -0.65
N ARG A 51 9.26 -30.83 -0.98
CA ARG A 51 8.03 -30.26 -1.55
C ARG A 51 7.48 -29.11 -0.70
N ASP A 52 7.34 -27.93 -1.30
CA ASP A 52 6.75 -26.76 -0.67
C ASP A 52 6.02 -25.91 -1.70
N HIS A 53 4.69 -25.94 -1.64
CA HIS A 53 3.84 -25.25 -2.60
C HIS A 53 3.77 -23.74 -2.41
N GLU A 54 4.04 -23.26 -1.19
CA GLU A 54 4.08 -21.82 -0.92
C GLU A 54 5.38 -21.23 -1.49
N VAL A 55 6.52 -21.90 -1.25
CA VAL A 55 7.81 -21.51 -1.84
C VAL A 55 7.78 -21.63 -3.36
N GLU A 56 7.15 -22.66 -3.93
CA GLU A 56 6.95 -22.77 -5.36
C GLU A 56 6.22 -21.54 -5.93
N ALA A 57 5.08 -21.17 -5.35
CA ALA A 57 4.31 -20.03 -5.82
C ALA A 57 5.07 -18.71 -5.66
N TRP A 58 5.73 -18.51 -4.52
CA TRP A 58 6.56 -17.32 -4.30
C TRP A 58 7.67 -17.19 -5.34
N ILE A 59 8.45 -18.25 -5.57
CA ILE A 59 9.59 -18.19 -6.50
C ILE A 59 9.12 -17.98 -7.94
N ARG A 60 8.01 -18.59 -8.35
CA ARG A 60 7.42 -18.35 -9.68
C ARG A 60 6.98 -16.90 -9.85
N MET A 61 6.29 -16.34 -8.86
CA MET A 61 5.87 -14.94 -8.84
C MET A 61 7.07 -14.00 -8.97
N GLU A 62 8.11 -14.18 -8.14
CA GLU A 62 9.31 -13.33 -8.17
C GLU A 62 10.05 -13.42 -9.51
N ARG A 63 10.17 -14.63 -10.08
CA ARG A 63 10.79 -14.80 -11.40
C ARG A 63 10.00 -14.09 -12.50
N ALA A 64 8.67 -14.10 -12.44
CA ALA A 64 7.83 -13.33 -13.37
C ALA A 64 8.10 -11.82 -13.24
N LEU A 65 8.13 -11.30 -12.01
CA LEU A 65 8.41 -9.89 -11.73
C LEU A 65 9.83 -9.45 -12.10
N LEU A 66 10.79 -10.37 -12.02
CA LEU A 66 12.17 -10.15 -12.45
C LEU A 66 12.36 -10.25 -13.98
N GLY A 67 11.29 -10.53 -14.74
CA GLY A 67 11.32 -10.59 -16.20
C GLY A 67 11.92 -11.88 -16.77
N VAL A 68 12.07 -12.93 -15.97
CA VAL A 68 12.69 -14.20 -16.39
C VAL A 68 11.86 -14.92 -17.46
N LEU A 69 10.54 -14.74 -17.43
CA LEU A 69 9.59 -15.46 -18.28
C LEU A 69 9.25 -14.73 -19.60
N GLY A 70 9.73 -13.49 -19.78
CA GLY A 70 9.28 -12.58 -20.85
C GLY A 70 7.93 -11.92 -20.54
N GLU A 71 7.66 -10.75 -21.15
CA GLU A 71 6.51 -9.89 -20.82
C GLU A 71 5.15 -10.59 -21.02
N ASP A 72 5.01 -11.38 -22.09
CA ASP A 72 3.75 -12.05 -22.44
C ASP A 72 3.29 -13.08 -21.39
N ALA A 73 4.22 -13.64 -20.62
CA ALA A 73 3.94 -14.70 -19.64
C ALA A 73 3.69 -14.16 -18.22
N VAL A 74 3.93 -12.87 -17.95
CA VAL A 74 3.85 -12.31 -16.60
C VAL A 74 2.43 -12.39 -16.05
N GLY A 75 1.43 -11.99 -16.84
CA GLY A 75 0.03 -11.99 -16.40
C GLY A 75 -0.45 -13.39 -16.01
N ASP A 76 -0.27 -14.36 -16.91
CA ASP A 76 -0.64 -15.77 -16.69
C ASP A 76 0.04 -16.33 -15.43
N GLU A 77 1.29 -15.97 -15.20
CA GLU A 77 2.03 -16.48 -14.05
C GLU A 77 1.61 -15.83 -12.73
N LEU A 78 1.34 -14.53 -12.72
CA LEU A 78 0.76 -13.86 -11.55
C LEU A 78 -0.62 -14.44 -11.21
N SER A 79 -1.47 -14.69 -12.21
CA SER A 79 -2.77 -15.35 -12.02
C SER A 79 -2.62 -16.75 -11.44
N TRP A 80 -1.71 -17.56 -11.97
CA TRP A 80 -1.44 -18.90 -11.43
C TRP A 80 -0.99 -18.83 -9.98
N CYS A 81 -0.10 -17.90 -9.64
CA CYS A 81 0.42 -17.73 -8.28
C CYS A 81 -0.69 -17.32 -7.30
N SER A 82 -1.56 -16.39 -7.69
CA SER A 82 -2.69 -15.98 -6.84
C SER A 82 -3.67 -17.11 -6.58
N GLU A 83 -4.06 -17.87 -7.61
CA GLU A 83 -4.96 -19.03 -7.43
C GLU A 83 -4.32 -20.12 -6.58
N ARG A 84 -3.01 -20.35 -6.76
CA ARG A 84 -2.27 -21.32 -5.97
C ARG A 84 -2.26 -20.93 -4.50
N LEU A 85 -1.93 -19.67 -4.20
CA LEU A 85 -1.84 -19.15 -2.84
C LEU A 85 -3.20 -19.05 -2.15
N ALA A 86 -4.27 -18.76 -2.90
CA ALA A 86 -5.64 -18.85 -2.39
C ALA A 86 -5.97 -20.27 -1.90
N THR A 87 -5.36 -21.30 -2.50
CA THR A 87 -5.58 -22.70 -2.10
C THR A 87 -4.68 -23.14 -0.95
N VAL A 88 -3.39 -22.74 -0.97
CA VAL A 88 -2.40 -23.29 -0.03
C VAL A 88 -2.24 -22.45 1.24
N SER A 89 -2.43 -21.13 1.16
CA SER A 89 -2.32 -20.21 2.28
C SER A 89 -3.26 -19.00 2.12
N PRO A 90 -4.59 -19.23 2.10
CA PRO A 90 -5.59 -18.16 1.98
C PRO A 90 -5.43 -17.12 3.10
N GLY A 91 -5.70 -15.85 2.77
CA GLY A 91 -5.53 -14.72 3.68
C GLY A 91 -4.08 -14.40 4.11
N SER A 92 -3.08 -15.18 3.72
CA SER A 92 -1.68 -14.93 4.12
C SER A 92 -1.11 -13.66 3.49
N THR A 93 -0.03 -13.12 4.08
CA THR A 93 0.70 -11.99 3.51
C THR A 93 1.17 -12.28 2.08
N LEU A 94 1.67 -13.49 1.80
CA LEU A 94 2.13 -13.86 0.46
C LEU A 94 0.98 -13.95 -0.54
N HIS A 95 -0.16 -14.52 -0.13
CA HIS A 95 -1.38 -14.47 -0.94
C HIS A 95 -1.79 -13.02 -1.24
N GLY A 96 -1.76 -12.16 -0.23
CA GLY A 96 -2.03 -10.73 -0.37
C GLY A 96 -1.10 -10.04 -1.37
N ILE A 97 0.21 -10.27 -1.25
CA ILE A 97 1.23 -9.75 -2.17
C ILE A 97 0.97 -10.23 -3.60
N SER A 98 0.56 -11.49 -3.80
CA SER A 98 0.26 -12.00 -5.14
C SER A 98 -0.91 -11.29 -5.79
N LEU A 99 -1.97 -10.99 -5.03
CA LEU A 99 -3.11 -10.21 -5.52
C LEU A 99 -2.73 -8.75 -5.78
N LEU A 100 -1.91 -8.14 -4.92
CA LEU A 100 -1.39 -6.78 -5.14
C LEU A 100 -0.56 -6.69 -6.44
N ASN A 101 0.30 -7.67 -6.68
CA ASN A 101 1.11 -7.74 -7.90
C ASN A 101 0.26 -7.96 -9.14
N LEU A 102 -0.71 -8.88 -9.10
CA LEU A 102 -1.63 -9.12 -10.21
C LEU A 102 -2.48 -7.89 -10.52
N GLY A 103 -3.06 -7.25 -9.49
CA GLY A 103 -3.83 -6.01 -9.65
C GLY A 103 -2.99 -4.88 -10.22
N SER A 104 -1.74 -4.73 -9.75
CA SER A 104 -0.79 -3.75 -10.29
C SER A 104 -0.44 -4.01 -11.75
N TRP A 105 -0.26 -5.27 -12.14
CA TRP A 105 -0.03 -5.66 -13.53
C TRP A 105 -1.21 -5.26 -14.44
N HIS A 106 -2.45 -5.55 -14.01
CA HIS A 106 -3.64 -5.12 -14.74
C HIS A 106 -3.74 -3.59 -14.84
N LYS A 107 -3.50 -2.86 -13.74
CA LYS A 107 -3.49 -1.38 -13.74
C LYS A 107 -2.46 -0.83 -14.73
N ASN A 108 -1.23 -1.33 -14.70
CA ASN A 108 -0.15 -0.91 -15.61
C ASN A 108 -0.46 -1.25 -17.08
N GLY A 109 -1.25 -2.29 -17.33
CA GLY A 109 -1.78 -2.64 -18.65
C GLY A 109 -3.02 -1.83 -19.09
N GLY A 110 -3.42 -0.79 -18.33
CA GLY A 110 -4.61 0.02 -18.61
C GLY A 110 -5.94 -0.67 -18.28
N GLN A 111 -5.92 -1.76 -17.51
CA GLN A 111 -7.08 -2.56 -17.15
C GLN A 111 -7.58 -2.22 -15.73
N SER A 112 -7.81 -0.93 -15.45
CA SER A 112 -8.11 -0.42 -14.10
C SER A 112 -9.34 -1.08 -13.45
N MET A 113 -10.37 -1.42 -14.24
CA MET A 113 -11.54 -2.14 -13.73
C MET A 113 -11.21 -3.56 -13.26
N MET A 114 -10.29 -4.25 -13.95
CA MET A 114 -9.84 -5.58 -13.54
C MET A 114 -9.00 -5.49 -12.26
N ALA A 115 -8.13 -4.47 -12.17
CA ALA A 115 -7.38 -4.20 -10.95
C ALA A 115 -8.30 -3.96 -9.74
N LEU A 116 -9.37 -3.18 -9.90
CA LEU A 116 -10.37 -2.98 -8.83
C LEU A 116 -11.05 -4.27 -8.39
N VAL A 117 -11.38 -5.17 -9.32
CA VAL A 117 -11.95 -6.49 -8.98
C VAL A 117 -10.97 -7.27 -8.11
N ILE A 118 -9.71 -7.36 -8.52
CA ILE A 118 -8.67 -8.07 -7.76
C ILE A 118 -8.45 -7.45 -6.37
N PHE A 119 -8.36 -6.11 -6.28
CA PHE A 119 -8.21 -5.43 -4.99
C PHE A 119 -9.45 -5.55 -4.10
N SER A 120 -10.63 -5.87 -4.66
CA SER A 120 -11.85 -6.08 -3.88
C SER A 120 -11.82 -7.40 -3.10
N ASP A 121 -11.06 -8.41 -3.56
CA ASP A 121 -10.90 -9.69 -2.88
C ASP A 121 -10.05 -9.58 -1.60
N ILE A 122 -9.22 -8.53 -1.50
CA ILE A 122 -8.39 -8.27 -0.32
C ILE A 122 -9.24 -7.62 0.78
N THR A 123 -9.78 -8.44 1.68
CA THR A 123 -10.68 -8.01 2.76
C THR A 123 -10.29 -8.57 4.13
N SER A 124 -10.80 -7.94 5.19
CA SER A 124 -10.62 -8.44 6.56
C SER A 124 -11.38 -9.74 6.83
N SER A 125 -12.48 -10.02 6.12
CA SER A 125 -13.24 -11.27 6.27
C SER A 125 -12.47 -12.48 5.72
N GLU A 126 -11.64 -12.28 4.71
CA GLU A 126 -10.73 -13.30 4.16
C GLU A 126 -9.44 -13.46 4.99
N GLY A 127 -9.31 -12.75 6.11
CA GLY A 127 -8.20 -12.90 7.05
C GLY A 127 -6.91 -12.17 6.65
N PHE A 128 -6.94 -11.30 5.62
CA PHE A 128 -5.76 -10.53 5.22
C PHE A 128 -5.30 -9.56 6.31
N PRO A 129 -3.99 -9.36 6.46
CA PRO A 129 -3.44 -8.40 7.42
C PRO A 129 -3.67 -6.94 6.98
N ASN A 130 -3.58 -6.02 7.95
CA ASN A 130 -3.93 -4.61 7.75
C ASN A 130 -3.07 -3.89 6.70
N ASP A 131 -1.78 -4.23 6.64
CA ASP A 131 -0.84 -3.72 5.64
C ASP A 131 -1.30 -4.05 4.21
N ILE A 132 -1.64 -5.31 3.95
CA ILE A 132 -2.12 -5.77 2.65
C ILE A 132 -3.46 -5.11 2.29
N ILE A 133 -4.40 -5.02 3.24
CA ILE A 133 -5.68 -4.33 3.02
C ILE A 133 -5.45 -2.84 2.77
N GLY A 134 -4.54 -2.21 3.51
CA GLY A 134 -4.22 -0.79 3.37
C GLY A 134 -3.65 -0.48 1.99
N LEU A 135 -2.67 -1.26 1.54
CA LEU A 135 -2.06 -1.12 0.22
C LEU A 135 -3.07 -1.33 -0.92
N SER A 136 -3.96 -2.32 -0.81
CA SER A 136 -4.98 -2.55 -1.84
C SER A 136 -5.98 -1.40 -1.92
N ARG A 137 -6.30 -0.79 -0.78
CA ARG A 137 -7.19 0.38 -0.70
C ARG A 137 -6.52 1.65 -1.19
N LEU A 138 -5.22 1.84 -0.96
CA LEU A 138 -4.46 2.93 -1.59
C LEU A 138 -4.55 2.85 -3.12
N GLU A 139 -4.26 1.68 -3.70
CA GLU A 139 -4.32 1.52 -5.16
C GLU A 139 -5.74 1.64 -5.71
N SER A 140 -6.75 1.14 -5.00
CA SER A 140 -8.16 1.34 -5.36
C SER A 140 -8.53 2.83 -5.35
N GLY A 141 -8.07 3.57 -4.33
CA GLY A 141 -8.31 5.01 -4.20
C GLY A 141 -7.75 5.80 -5.37
N ARG A 142 -6.50 5.49 -5.78
CA ARG A 142 -5.85 6.10 -6.95
C ARG A 142 -6.60 5.80 -8.24
N ILE A 143 -7.04 4.56 -8.45
CA ILE A 143 -7.85 4.22 -9.64
C ILE A 143 -9.17 5.01 -9.65
N HIS A 144 -9.87 5.11 -8.52
CA HIS A 144 -11.10 5.89 -8.45
C HIS A 144 -10.86 7.38 -8.71
N ALA A 145 -9.75 7.95 -8.22
CA ALA A 145 -9.36 9.32 -8.51
C ALA A 145 -9.06 9.54 -10.01
N GLU A 146 -8.32 8.62 -10.65
CA GLU A 146 -8.07 8.62 -12.10
C GLU A 146 -9.37 8.57 -12.93
N LEU A 147 -10.41 7.90 -12.40
CA LEU A 147 -11.74 7.81 -13.00
C LEU A 147 -12.66 8.99 -12.66
N GLY A 148 -12.21 9.96 -11.85
CA GLY A 148 -13.01 11.10 -11.39
C GLY A 148 -14.07 10.75 -10.33
N ASP A 149 -14.05 9.54 -9.76
CA ASP A 149 -14.93 9.12 -8.67
C ASP A 149 -14.30 9.45 -7.31
N PHE A 150 -14.21 10.75 -7.02
CA PHE A 150 -13.54 11.29 -5.83
C PHE A 150 -14.19 10.87 -4.52
N GLU A 151 -15.50 10.65 -4.50
CA GLU A 151 -16.19 10.11 -3.33
C GLU A 151 -15.66 8.72 -2.95
N SER A 152 -15.55 7.81 -3.93
CA SER A 152 -14.96 6.50 -3.69
C SER A 152 -13.47 6.59 -3.38
N ALA A 153 -12.73 7.45 -4.09
CA ALA A 153 -11.31 7.66 -3.87
C ALA A 153 -11.03 8.07 -2.41
N MET A 154 -11.75 9.07 -1.89
CA MET A 154 -11.61 9.53 -0.51
C MET A 154 -11.92 8.43 0.51
N ARG A 155 -12.97 7.63 0.32
CA ARG A 155 -13.24 6.51 1.23
C ARG A 155 -12.09 5.51 1.24
N HIS A 156 -11.58 5.15 0.07
CA HIS A 156 -10.50 4.17 -0.07
C HIS A 156 -9.18 4.68 0.55
N LEU A 157 -8.80 5.92 0.27
CA LEU A 157 -7.61 6.57 0.84
C LEU A 157 -7.72 6.72 2.36
N TRP A 158 -8.90 7.07 2.88
CA TRP A 158 -9.13 7.15 4.33
C TRP A 158 -8.97 5.79 5.02
N ILE A 159 -9.55 4.73 4.44
CA ILE A 159 -9.39 3.36 4.95
C ILE A 159 -7.91 2.96 4.91
N ALA A 160 -7.23 3.25 3.81
CA ALA A 160 -5.81 2.94 3.64
C ALA A 160 -4.96 3.64 4.72
N MET A 161 -5.15 4.95 4.90
CA MET A 161 -4.51 5.73 5.96
C MET A 161 -4.70 5.06 7.33
N LYS A 162 -5.95 4.73 7.72
CA LYS A 162 -6.23 4.12 9.03
C LYS A 162 -5.68 2.71 9.21
N ARG A 163 -5.59 1.92 8.15
CA ARG A 163 -5.05 0.55 8.21
C ARG A 163 -3.52 0.55 8.29
N LEU A 164 -2.88 1.47 7.58
CA LEU A 164 -1.41 1.56 7.50
C LEU A 164 -0.79 2.30 8.69
N SER A 165 -1.55 3.19 9.36
CA SER A 165 -1.05 3.99 10.49
C SER A 165 -0.64 3.16 11.72
N GLY A 166 -1.14 1.93 11.85
CA GLY A 166 -0.93 1.08 13.02
C GLY A 166 0.28 0.13 12.95
N GLY A 167 1.06 0.15 11.86
CA GLY A 167 2.12 -0.84 11.61
C GLY A 167 3.44 -0.23 11.13
N GLU A 168 4.28 -1.06 10.50
CA GLU A 168 5.57 -0.65 9.91
C GLU A 168 5.41 0.19 8.62
N MET A 169 4.18 0.50 8.21
CA MET A 169 3.82 1.21 6.98
C MET A 169 3.38 2.67 7.23
N SER A 170 4.02 3.33 8.20
CA SER A 170 3.68 4.71 8.57
C SER A 170 3.95 5.70 7.43
N ALA A 171 4.96 5.44 6.60
CA ALA A 171 5.26 6.26 5.42
C ALA A 171 4.11 6.20 4.41
N GLU A 172 3.61 5.00 4.11
CA GLU A 172 2.49 4.80 3.19
C GLU A 172 1.19 5.35 3.78
N SER A 173 0.98 5.26 5.09
CA SER A 173 -0.13 5.93 5.77
C SER A 173 -0.10 7.44 5.55
N ILE A 174 1.09 8.06 5.56
CA ILE A 174 1.26 9.50 5.33
C ILE A 174 0.97 9.85 3.88
N VAL A 175 1.45 9.03 2.92
CA VAL A 175 1.09 9.18 1.50
C VAL A 175 -0.44 9.14 1.32
N CYS A 176 -1.13 8.20 1.97
CA CYS A 176 -2.59 8.13 1.92
C CYS A 176 -3.26 9.40 2.47
N ALA A 177 -2.75 9.94 3.58
CA ALA A 177 -3.27 11.17 4.17
C ALA A 177 -3.05 12.38 3.25
N MET A 178 -1.88 12.49 2.63
CA MET A 178 -1.54 13.54 1.66
C MET A 178 -2.44 13.49 0.42
N GLU A 179 -2.58 12.32 -0.19
CA GLU A 179 -3.47 12.13 -1.36
C GLU A 179 -4.95 12.35 -1.00
N TRP A 180 -5.35 11.99 0.22
CA TRP A 180 -6.71 12.27 0.69
C TRP A 180 -6.94 13.77 0.85
N LEU A 181 -5.99 14.50 1.44
CA LEU A 181 -6.06 15.96 1.63
C LEU A 181 -6.13 16.70 0.29
N ASP A 182 -5.35 16.29 -0.70
CA ASP A 182 -5.36 16.87 -2.05
C ASP A 182 -6.78 16.88 -2.66
N ILE A 183 -7.56 15.82 -2.43
CA ILE A 183 -8.96 15.73 -2.89
C ILE A 183 -9.92 16.47 -1.94
N ALA A 184 -9.71 16.33 -0.64
CA ALA A 184 -10.62 16.79 0.40
C ALA A 184 -10.69 18.32 0.52
N LEU A 185 -9.57 19.01 0.31
CA LEU A 185 -9.47 20.47 0.47
C LEU A 185 -10.24 21.24 -0.61
N ASP A 186 -10.58 20.62 -1.75
CA ASP A 186 -11.32 21.30 -2.81
C ASP A 186 -12.80 21.58 -2.44
N ASN A 187 -13.35 20.97 -1.36
CA ASN A 187 -14.63 21.41 -0.78
C ASN A 187 -14.79 20.87 0.66
N VAL A 188 -14.71 21.77 1.65
CA VAL A 188 -14.92 21.44 3.06
C VAL A 188 -16.23 22.04 3.55
N ASP A 189 -17.08 21.21 4.16
CA ASP A 189 -18.38 21.61 4.69
C ASP A 189 -18.61 21.00 6.09
N PRO A 190 -18.72 21.82 7.15
CA PRO A 190 -19.02 21.36 8.52
C PRO A 190 -20.32 20.57 8.67
N ALA A 191 -21.27 20.69 7.74
CA ALA A 191 -22.51 19.92 7.76
C ALA A 191 -22.35 18.48 7.22
N THR A 192 -21.21 18.17 6.59
CA THR A 192 -20.93 16.83 6.06
C THR A 192 -20.66 15.87 7.23
N PRO A 193 -21.22 14.65 7.24
CA PRO A 193 -20.83 13.61 8.18
C PRO A 193 -19.33 13.30 8.12
N ARG A 194 -18.80 12.74 9.19
CA ARG A 194 -17.40 12.31 9.26
C ARG A 194 -17.13 11.17 8.27
N MET A 195 -15.93 11.08 7.71
CA MET A 195 -15.57 10.04 6.74
C MET A 195 -15.73 8.64 7.33
N SER A 196 -15.45 8.47 8.62
CA SER A 196 -15.71 7.22 9.34
C SER A 196 -17.20 6.84 9.37
N GLU A 197 -18.10 7.81 9.49
CA GLU A 197 -19.55 7.60 9.44
C GLU A 197 -19.96 7.23 8.01
N ILE A 198 -19.51 8.00 7.01
CA ILE A 198 -19.76 7.76 5.58
C ILE A 198 -19.34 6.34 5.17
N ILE A 199 -18.17 5.87 5.62
CA ILE A 199 -17.69 4.52 5.36
C ILE A 199 -18.57 3.47 6.02
N SER A 200 -18.97 3.68 7.28
CA SER A 200 -19.75 2.70 8.04
C SER A 200 -21.20 2.56 7.53
N GLU A 201 -21.76 3.63 6.95
CA GLU A 201 -23.10 3.65 6.38
C GLU A 201 -23.12 3.38 4.87
N ALA A 202 -21.96 3.16 4.25
CA ALA A 202 -21.83 2.99 2.82
C ALA A 202 -22.69 1.83 2.28
N LYS A 203 -23.44 2.10 1.20
CA LYS A 203 -24.28 1.13 0.50
C LYS A 203 -23.85 0.98 -0.95
N PRO A 204 -24.12 -0.17 -1.60
CA PRO A 204 -23.96 -0.31 -3.03
C PRO A 204 -24.69 0.81 -3.77
N ARG A 205 -23.97 1.47 -4.68
CA ARG A 205 -24.51 2.63 -5.41
C ARG A 205 -25.45 2.18 -6.50
N GLU A 206 -26.54 2.93 -6.70
CA GLU A 206 -27.49 2.70 -7.80
C GLU A 206 -27.07 3.41 -9.09
N THR A 207 -26.35 4.53 -8.99
CA THR A 207 -25.90 5.35 -10.14
C THR A 207 -24.40 5.20 -10.38
N ARG A 208 -24.05 5.04 -11.67
CA ARG A 208 -22.66 5.08 -12.15
C ARG A 208 -22.25 6.52 -12.47
N GLY A 209 -20.97 6.86 -12.27
CA GLY A 209 -20.39 8.11 -12.73
C GLY A 209 -19.46 8.78 -11.71
N GLU A 210 -18.89 9.91 -12.13
CA GLU A 210 -18.10 10.82 -11.29
C GLU A 210 -18.96 11.32 -10.14
N THR A 211 -18.49 11.16 -8.91
CA THR A 211 -19.11 11.83 -7.76
C THR A 211 -18.09 12.44 -6.83
N ARG A 212 -18.58 13.47 -6.16
CA ARG A 212 -17.86 14.25 -5.18
C ARG A 212 -18.77 14.45 -3.98
N ILE A 213 -18.18 14.32 -2.81
CA ILE A 213 -18.79 14.73 -1.54
C ILE A 213 -17.87 15.79 -0.94
N PRO A 214 -18.40 16.78 -0.21
CA PRO A 214 -17.54 17.63 0.60
C PRO A 214 -16.86 16.79 1.70
N SER A 215 -15.80 17.31 2.27
CA SER A 215 -15.11 16.74 3.43
C SER A 215 -15.51 17.46 4.71
N ASN A 216 -15.55 16.74 5.83
CA ASN A 216 -15.76 17.34 7.14
C ASN A 216 -14.45 17.99 7.65
N PRO A 217 -14.48 19.20 8.24
CA PRO A 217 -13.28 19.91 8.71
C PRO A 217 -12.51 19.15 9.79
N ASP A 218 -13.20 18.37 10.63
CA ASP A 218 -12.51 17.56 11.62
C ASP A 218 -11.69 16.44 10.94
N ASP A 219 -12.12 15.94 9.77
CA ASP A 219 -11.42 14.82 9.09
C ASP A 219 -10.13 15.37 8.47
N VAL A 220 -10.20 16.58 7.94
CA VAL A 220 -9.04 17.38 7.53
C VAL A 220 -8.07 17.56 8.69
N ARG A 221 -8.57 17.95 9.88
CA ARG A 221 -7.73 18.07 11.08
C ARG A 221 -7.02 16.77 11.42
N GLU A 222 -7.75 15.65 11.43
CA GLU A 222 -7.18 14.35 11.73
C GLU A 222 -6.12 13.90 10.71
N ALA A 223 -6.33 14.16 9.42
CA ALA A 223 -5.35 13.86 8.39
C ALA A 223 -4.10 14.74 8.51
N VAL A 224 -4.25 16.03 8.80
CA VAL A 224 -3.11 16.95 9.03
C VAL A 224 -2.31 16.54 10.27
N GLU A 225 -2.99 16.22 11.38
CA GLU A 225 -2.34 15.75 12.60
C GLU A 225 -1.55 14.44 12.38
N GLN A 226 -2.03 13.57 11.47
CA GLN A 226 -1.34 12.34 11.09
C GLN A 226 0.00 12.60 10.37
N ILE A 227 0.06 13.59 9.47
CA ILE A 227 1.26 13.88 8.68
C ILE A 227 2.25 14.80 9.41
N THR A 228 1.75 15.67 10.30
CA THR A 228 2.53 16.74 10.93
C THR A 228 3.81 16.25 11.61
N PRO A 229 3.84 15.17 12.43
CA PRO A 229 5.05 14.74 13.12
C PRO A 229 6.21 14.39 12.20
N LEU A 230 5.93 13.84 11.01
CA LEU A 230 6.97 13.49 10.04
C LEU A 230 7.35 14.71 9.20
N VAL A 231 6.36 15.38 8.63
CA VAL A 231 6.54 16.50 7.70
C VAL A 231 7.27 17.68 8.36
N THR A 232 7.03 17.90 9.65
CA THR A 232 7.63 19.03 10.39
C THR A 232 8.93 18.67 11.11
N GLY A 233 9.35 17.40 11.10
CA GLY A 233 10.62 16.97 11.67
C GLY A 233 11.82 17.65 10.99
N GLU A 234 11.73 17.81 9.67
CA GLU A 234 12.67 18.58 8.85
C GLU A 234 11.90 19.56 7.97
N LEU A 235 12.24 20.86 8.03
CA LEU A 235 11.57 21.93 7.28
C LEU A 235 12.37 22.39 6.05
N SER A 236 13.58 21.86 5.85
CA SER A 236 14.44 22.20 4.73
C SER A 236 13.92 21.63 3.40
N GLY A 237 14.46 22.11 2.28
CA GLY A 237 14.15 21.62 0.94
C GLY A 237 13.52 22.68 0.02
N PRO A 238 13.82 22.65 -1.28
CA PRO A 238 13.38 23.67 -2.22
C PRO A 238 11.92 23.53 -2.67
N LEU A 239 11.31 22.36 -2.46
CA LEU A 239 9.94 22.03 -2.86
C LEU A 239 9.26 21.28 -1.71
N ARG A 240 8.36 21.97 -1.00
CA ARG A 240 7.67 21.51 0.20
C ARG A 240 6.16 21.62 0.05
N ASP A 241 5.63 20.91 -0.94
CA ASP A 241 4.17 20.82 -1.18
C ASP A 241 3.44 20.20 0.02
N ASP A 242 4.13 19.36 0.78
CA ASP A 242 3.68 18.82 2.07
C ASP A 242 3.41 19.90 3.13
N LEU A 243 4.26 20.93 3.21
CA LEU A 243 4.00 22.10 4.07
C LEU A 243 2.88 22.97 3.50
N GLY A 244 2.78 23.09 2.18
CA GLY A 244 1.72 23.83 1.50
C GLY A 244 0.34 23.30 1.86
N ILE A 245 0.15 21.98 1.75
CA ILE A 245 -1.11 21.31 2.11
C ILE A 245 -1.50 21.55 3.58
N ILE A 246 -0.53 21.60 4.51
CA ILE A 246 -0.82 21.90 5.92
C ILE A 246 -1.31 23.34 6.11
N ILE A 247 -0.71 24.30 5.39
CA ILE A 247 -1.12 25.71 5.43
C ILE A 247 -2.51 25.87 4.83
N ASP A 248 -2.74 25.34 3.63
CA ASP A 248 -4.03 25.40 2.93
C ASP A 248 -5.15 24.79 3.77
N ALA A 249 -4.89 23.63 4.39
CA ALA A 249 -5.83 23.00 5.30
C ALA A 249 -6.15 23.90 6.50
N GLY A 250 -5.14 24.53 7.10
CA GLY A 250 -5.30 25.41 8.25
C GLY A 250 -6.12 26.66 7.93
N GLU A 251 -5.90 27.27 6.76
CA GLU A 251 -6.70 28.40 6.30
C GLU A 251 -8.16 27.99 6.07
N LEU A 252 -8.38 26.85 5.41
CA LEU A 252 -9.71 26.39 5.02
C LEU A 252 -10.60 26.01 6.21
N ILE A 253 -10.02 25.45 7.28
CA ILE A 253 -10.76 25.06 8.49
C ILE A 253 -10.64 26.05 9.65
N GLU A 254 -10.06 27.22 9.40
CA GLU A 254 -9.80 28.28 10.39
C GLU A 254 -8.94 27.81 11.59
N GLU A 255 -7.90 27.01 11.33
CA GLU A 255 -6.93 26.50 12.29
C GLU A 255 -5.54 27.17 12.14
N PRO A 256 -5.30 28.31 12.81
CA PRO A 256 -4.07 29.08 12.63
C PRO A 256 -2.84 28.47 13.31
N SER A 257 -3.01 27.48 14.20
CA SER A 257 -1.90 26.94 15.00
C SER A 257 -0.80 26.31 14.15
N TRP A 258 -1.15 25.66 13.03
CA TRP A 258 -0.18 25.03 12.14
C TRP A 258 0.69 26.06 11.42
N ALA A 259 0.09 27.10 10.84
CA ALA A 259 0.83 28.19 10.23
C ALA A 259 1.73 28.91 11.24
N ASN A 260 1.24 29.12 12.47
CA ASN A 260 2.04 29.74 13.53
C ASN A 260 3.26 28.89 13.92
N MET A 261 3.09 27.57 14.04
CA MET A 261 4.19 26.64 14.30
C MET A 261 5.26 26.69 13.20
N LEU A 262 4.86 26.79 11.93
CA LEU A 262 5.81 26.95 10.82
C LEU A 262 6.50 28.31 10.82
N ARG A 263 5.78 29.40 11.16
CA ARG A 263 6.35 30.75 11.30
C ARG A 263 7.46 30.82 12.36
N GLU A 264 7.31 30.12 13.48
CA GLU A 264 8.33 30.07 14.54
C GLU A 264 9.66 29.48 14.06
N ARG A 265 9.61 28.63 13.02
CA ARG A 265 10.77 27.96 12.41
C ARG A 265 11.02 28.39 10.98
N ILE A 266 10.53 29.55 10.56
CA ILE A 266 10.60 30.03 9.17
C ILE A 266 12.03 30.10 8.62
N SER A 267 13.04 30.30 9.48
CA SER A 267 14.45 30.30 9.10
C SER A 267 14.97 28.96 8.59
N GLU A 268 14.27 27.86 8.89
CA GLU A 268 14.61 26.51 8.41
C GLU A 268 14.01 26.20 7.04
N ILE A 269 12.98 26.97 6.63
CA ILE A 269 12.24 26.77 5.38
C ILE A 269 13.02 27.38 4.22
N GLN A 270 13.12 26.64 3.12
CA GLN A 270 13.82 27.06 1.90
C GLN A 270 12.88 27.24 0.69
N ASP A 271 11.67 26.66 0.76
CA ASP A 271 10.67 26.82 -0.30
C ASP A 271 10.11 28.26 -0.28
N PRO A 272 10.35 29.07 -1.32
CA PRO A 272 9.91 30.46 -1.35
C PRO A 272 8.38 30.60 -1.35
N ARG A 273 7.64 29.61 -1.89
CA ARG A 273 6.16 29.63 -1.92
C ARG A 273 5.59 29.55 -0.51
N ILE A 274 6.20 28.69 0.31
CA ILE A 274 5.81 28.51 1.71
C ILE A 274 6.17 29.76 2.53
N ILE A 275 7.36 30.33 2.33
CA ILE A 275 7.77 31.56 3.02
C ILE A 275 6.79 32.70 2.70
N GLU A 276 6.40 32.85 1.42
CA GLU A 276 5.44 33.86 0.99
C GLU A 276 4.06 33.65 1.63
N ALA A 277 3.53 32.41 1.60
CA ALA A 277 2.23 32.07 2.20
C ALA A 277 2.20 32.33 3.72
N LEU A 278 3.32 32.13 4.43
CA LEU A 278 3.40 32.39 5.87
C LEU A 278 3.50 33.89 6.21
N GLN A 279 3.76 34.77 5.23
CA GLN A 279 3.92 36.21 5.42
C GLN A 279 2.67 37.04 5.05
N SER A 280 1.73 36.46 4.30
CA SER A 280 0.39 37.02 4.08
C SER A 280 -0.48 36.93 5.33
#